data_AF-A0A9P7UV93-F1
#
_entry.id   AF-A0A9P7UV93-F1
#
_cell.length_a   1.000
_cell.length_b   1.000
_cell.length_c   1.000
_cell.angle_alpha   90.00
_cell.angle_beta   90.00
_cell.angle_gamma   90.00
#
_symmetry.space_group_name_H-M   'P 1'
#
loop_
_entity.id
_entity.type
_entity.pdbx_description
1 polymer ?
#
loop_
_entity_poly.entity_id
_entity_poly.type
_entity_poly.pdbx_seq_one_letter_code
_entity_poly.pdbx_strand_id
1 'polypeptide(L)'
;MPARYIRHSMEPPTDLDAVGGKLVEALERYLKIVRDNLAYIHGDSVYTGIPGIIVMLQIVSSVQSNLKLAYRFDADLPDLLSLEKLQRYDPNDPAKLSFLETPIGLAVLAALNTEAGHSSFCTDKLRDAIDSIAKHVDNSDDGSEVLYGRAGFLYGLLFLRSLISRRASTGTSKSAEEGTTALEKLVSDSSLSIVIQSIIQRGRVGAELYASETSSVRGPSGCVPPLMWSWHGKRYLGAAHGVVGILHTLLLCPIGLIERYLPEIIQTAEWLISLQDGEGNWPTKAPSRSIGQHRNEDSNDLVQWCHGAPGTLILLAKILQLSDSEPLKFNISPSTHSSIIVSLRGGASIVYRHGLLRKGIGLCHGIAGSVYSLLAVTDAMALVDDDGNKRDSRYYFIRAAHLAELATTFETLTKEREMKVPDRPLSLFGGLAGMCCAWGEVCDRIRRASNRVENWYRPRSGMPGYDDL
;
A
#
# COMPACT_ATOMS: atom_id res chain seq x y z
N MET A 1 2.12 -30.19 -4.52
CA MET A 1 1.90 -29.19 -3.44
C MET A 1 0.45 -28.72 -3.53
N PRO A 2 -0.25 -28.46 -2.41
CA PRO A 2 -1.57 -27.82 -2.48
C PRO A 2 -1.44 -26.47 -3.23
N ALA A 3 -2.42 -26.15 -4.06
CA ALA A 3 -2.46 -24.89 -4.81
C ALA A 3 -2.34 -23.70 -3.84
N ARG A 4 -1.59 -22.64 -4.18
CA ARG A 4 -1.33 -21.48 -3.29
C ARG A 4 -2.61 -20.77 -2.80
N TYR A 5 -3.71 -20.96 -3.52
CA TYR A 5 -5.00 -20.34 -3.32
C TYR A 5 -6.07 -21.38 -2.98
N ILE A 6 -7.04 -20.97 -2.17
CA ILE A 6 -8.23 -21.75 -1.83
C ILE A 6 -9.28 -21.43 -2.89
N ARG A 7 -9.91 -22.46 -3.46
CA ARG A 7 -11.02 -22.25 -4.40
C ARG A 7 -12.24 -21.76 -3.62
N HIS A 8 -12.93 -20.76 -4.13
CA HIS A 8 -14.20 -20.29 -3.58
C HIS A 8 -15.24 -20.15 -4.70
N SER A 9 -16.51 -19.96 -4.30
CA SER A 9 -17.58 -19.66 -5.26
C SER A 9 -17.25 -18.40 -6.06
N MET A 10 -17.50 -18.44 -7.37
CA MET A 10 -17.39 -17.26 -8.23
C MET A 10 -18.71 -16.47 -8.30
N GLU A 11 -19.72 -16.88 -7.52
CA GLU A 11 -21.00 -16.21 -7.37
C GLU A 11 -20.94 -15.29 -6.15
N PRO A 12 -20.79 -13.97 -6.33
CA PRO A 12 -20.75 -13.04 -5.21
C PRO A 12 -22.14 -12.84 -4.58
N PRO A 13 -22.20 -12.35 -3.34
CA PRO A 13 -23.46 -12.17 -2.62
C PRO A 13 -24.35 -11.12 -3.31
N THR A 14 -25.66 -11.37 -3.29
CA THR A 14 -26.68 -10.42 -3.79
C THR A 14 -27.18 -9.48 -2.71
N ASP A 15 -27.14 -9.90 -1.44
CA ASP A 15 -27.56 -9.12 -0.28
C ASP A 15 -26.33 -8.51 0.42
N LEU A 16 -26.00 -7.28 0.04
CA LEU A 16 -24.85 -6.56 0.63
C LEU A 16 -25.11 -6.09 2.06
N ASP A 17 -26.36 -5.91 2.48
CA ASP A 17 -26.67 -5.52 3.85
C ASP A 17 -26.40 -6.69 4.80
N ALA A 18 -26.76 -7.92 4.41
CA ALA A 18 -26.40 -9.14 5.15
C ALA A 18 -24.88 -9.34 5.25
N VAL A 19 -24.14 -9.08 4.16
CA VAL A 19 -22.67 -9.08 4.18
C VAL A 19 -22.15 -8.05 5.19
N GLY A 20 -22.65 -6.81 5.12
CA GLY A 20 -22.27 -5.74 6.05
C GLY A 20 -22.47 -6.12 7.51
N GLY A 21 -23.55 -6.82 7.85
CA GLY A 21 -23.79 -7.36 9.19
C GLY A 21 -22.68 -8.32 9.65
N LYS A 22 -22.37 -9.34 8.84
CA LYS A 22 -21.31 -10.32 9.15
C LYS A 22 -19.94 -9.67 9.32
N LEU A 23 -19.63 -8.69 8.47
CA LEU A 23 -18.36 -7.98 8.52
C LEU A 23 -18.21 -7.12 9.77
N VAL A 24 -19.30 -6.47 10.23
CA VAL A 24 -19.32 -5.73 11.50
C VAL A 24 -19.10 -6.67 12.69
N GLU A 25 -19.80 -7.79 12.73
CA GLU A 25 -19.62 -8.81 13.79
C GLU A 25 -18.17 -9.32 13.83
N ALA A 26 -17.59 -9.63 12.67
CA ALA A 26 -16.19 -10.02 12.57
C ALA A 26 -15.26 -8.90 13.07
N LEU A 27 -15.44 -7.67 12.59
CA LEU A 27 -14.63 -6.53 12.99
C LEU A 27 -14.64 -6.33 14.51
N GLU A 28 -15.82 -6.32 15.15
CA GLU A 28 -15.92 -6.14 16.61
C GLU A 28 -15.23 -7.27 17.37
N ARG A 29 -15.47 -8.51 16.98
CA ARG A 29 -14.85 -9.69 17.59
C ARG A 29 -13.33 -9.62 17.51
N TYR A 30 -12.79 -9.32 16.33
CA TYR A 30 -11.35 -9.37 16.11
C TYR A 30 -10.61 -8.12 16.60
N LEU A 31 -11.27 -6.95 16.66
CA LEU A 31 -10.74 -5.79 17.38
C LEU A 31 -10.54 -6.10 18.87
N LYS A 32 -11.49 -6.82 19.49
CA LYS A 32 -11.36 -7.28 20.88
C LYS A 32 -10.19 -8.26 21.03
N ILE A 33 -10.06 -9.24 20.12
CA ILE A 33 -8.93 -10.19 20.14
C ILE A 33 -7.58 -9.47 20.02
N VAL A 34 -7.45 -8.49 19.13
CA VAL A 34 -6.23 -7.69 19.00
C VAL A 34 -5.93 -6.94 20.31
N ARG A 35 -6.93 -6.31 20.93
CA ARG A 35 -6.76 -5.62 22.23
C ARG A 35 -6.29 -6.56 23.32
N ASP A 36 -7.00 -7.68 23.51
CA ASP A 36 -6.77 -8.62 24.59
C ASP A 36 -5.39 -9.28 24.50
N ASN A 37 -4.74 -9.21 23.32
CA ASN A 37 -3.44 -9.82 23.06
C ASN A 37 -2.33 -8.80 22.73
N LEU A 38 -2.52 -7.51 23.02
CA LEU A 38 -1.51 -6.46 22.75
C LEU A 38 -0.13 -6.81 23.33
N ALA A 39 -0.09 -7.38 24.54
CA ALA A 39 1.16 -7.77 25.22
C ALA A 39 1.99 -8.83 24.46
N TYR A 40 1.38 -9.57 23.53
CA TYR A 40 2.03 -10.61 22.73
C TYR A 40 2.44 -10.12 21.33
N ILE A 41 2.14 -8.87 21.00
CA ILE A 41 2.56 -8.28 19.73
C ILE A 41 4.00 -7.80 19.90
N HIS A 42 4.91 -8.60 19.38
CA HIS A 42 6.34 -8.30 19.37
C HIS A 42 6.74 -7.64 18.05
N GLY A 43 7.57 -6.61 18.13
CA GLY A 43 8.08 -5.88 16.97
C GLY A 43 7.71 -4.41 17.03
N ASP A 44 8.56 -3.60 16.41
CA ASP A 44 8.49 -2.13 16.51
C ASP A 44 8.38 -1.51 15.11
N SER A 45 8.16 -2.35 14.11
CA SER A 45 7.90 -1.92 12.75
C SER A 45 6.40 -1.75 12.54
N VAL A 46 5.99 -0.87 11.64
CA VAL A 46 4.58 -0.73 11.25
C VAL A 46 4.07 -2.01 10.59
N TYR A 47 4.96 -2.72 9.90
CA TYR A 47 4.61 -3.94 9.18
C TYR A 47 4.19 -5.09 10.12
N THR A 48 4.94 -5.33 11.21
CA THR A 48 4.69 -6.47 12.13
C THR A 48 4.27 -6.12 13.56
N GLY A 49 4.51 -4.89 14.01
CA GLY A 49 4.54 -4.52 15.42
C GLY A 49 3.36 -3.67 15.90
N ILE A 50 3.52 -3.14 17.12
CA ILE A 50 2.57 -2.21 17.76
C ILE A 50 2.30 -0.95 16.91
N PRO A 51 3.30 -0.33 16.24
CA PRO A 51 3.03 0.77 15.32
C PRO A 51 2.00 0.45 14.23
N GLY A 52 1.96 -0.80 13.75
CA GLY A 52 0.94 -1.25 12.81
C GLY A 52 -0.47 -1.32 13.40
N ILE A 53 -0.57 -1.65 14.68
CA ILE A 53 -1.84 -1.62 15.42
C ILE A 53 -2.34 -0.18 15.56
N ILE A 54 -1.44 0.77 15.82
CA ILE A 54 -1.78 2.19 15.89
C ILE A 54 -2.36 2.67 14.54
N VAL A 55 -1.74 2.31 13.42
CA VAL A 55 -2.28 2.60 12.09
C VAL A 55 -3.66 1.97 11.90
N MET A 56 -3.86 0.70 12.28
CA MET A 56 -5.19 0.06 12.25
C MET A 56 -6.22 0.86 13.05
N LEU A 57 -5.89 1.31 14.26
CA LEU A 57 -6.80 2.07 15.11
C LEU A 57 -7.19 3.41 14.48
N GLN A 58 -6.25 4.11 13.85
CA GLN A 58 -6.54 5.37 13.14
C GLN A 58 -7.55 5.14 12.00
N ILE A 59 -7.37 4.07 11.21
CA ILE A 59 -8.27 3.72 10.12
C ILE A 59 -9.66 3.33 10.65
N VAL A 60 -9.73 2.41 11.62
CA VAL A 60 -11.00 1.93 12.18
C VAL A 60 -11.77 3.05 12.89
N SER A 61 -11.09 3.93 13.61
CA SER A 61 -11.72 5.07 14.28
C SER A 61 -12.39 6.02 13.27
N SER A 62 -11.84 6.15 12.07
CA SER A 62 -12.39 7.01 11.02
C SER A 62 -13.76 6.55 10.49
N VAL A 63 -14.04 5.24 10.58
CA VAL A 63 -15.30 4.61 10.12
C VAL A 63 -16.25 4.27 11.26
N GLN A 64 -15.77 4.25 12.51
CA GLN A 64 -16.49 3.78 13.68
C GLN A 64 -17.87 4.40 13.87
N SER A 65 -18.01 5.72 13.69
CA SER A 65 -19.29 6.42 13.86
C SER A 65 -20.33 6.01 12.82
N ASN A 66 -19.92 5.85 11.56
CA ASN A 66 -20.77 5.37 10.48
C ASN A 66 -21.15 3.90 10.69
N LEU A 67 -20.22 3.10 11.23
CA LEU A 67 -20.43 1.69 11.53
C LEU A 67 -21.19 1.40 12.83
N LYS A 68 -21.44 2.41 13.68
CA LYS A 68 -22.17 2.24 14.96
C LYS A 68 -21.65 1.04 15.76
N LEU A 69 -20.33 0.85 15.79
CA LEU A 69 -19.71 -0.28 16.48
C LEU A 69 -20.07 -0.22 17.98
N ALA A 70 -20.55 -1.32 18.51
CA ALA A 70 -20.82 -1.52 19.93
C ALA A 70 -19.53 -1.60 20.74
N TYR A 71 -18.49 -2.19 20.16
CA TYR A 71 -17.16 -2.24 20.77
C TYR A 71 -16.32 -1.02 20.37
N ARG A 72 -15.66 -0.40 21.37
CA ARG A 72 -14.64 0.63 21.17
C ARG A 72 -13.29 0.10 21.62
N PHE A 73 -12.28 0.31 20.77
CA PHE A 73 -10.91 0.01 21.12
C PHE A 73 -10.37 1.17 21.97
N ASP A 74 -10.59 1.09 23.27
CA ASP A 74 -10.09 2.08 24.22
C ASP A 74 -8.66 1.71 24.63
N ALA A 75 -7.68 2.33 23.97
CA ALA A 75 -6.27 2.30 24.36
C ALA A 75 -5.68 3.69 24.21
N ASP A 76 -4.85 4.11 25.17
CA ASP A 76 -4.10 5.35 25.06
C ASP A 76 -2.94 5.12 24.08
N LEU A 77 -3.00 5.74 22.89
CA LEU A 77 -1.99 5.57 21.85
C LEU A 77 -0.55 5.89 22.35
N PRO A 78 -0.32 6.99 23.10
CA PRO A 78 0.95 7.26 23.76
C PRO A 78 1.53 6.10 24.56
N ASP A 79 0.70 5.37 25.32
CA ASP A 79 1.15 4.27 26.19
C ASP A 79 1.64 3.05 25.39
N LEU A 80 1.27 2.97 24.11
CA LEU A 80 1.69 1.90 23.20
C LEU A 80 3.03 2.20 22.50
N LEU A 81 3.52 3.44 22.56
CA LEU A 81 4.70 3.91 21.81
C LEU A 81 5.98 3.86 22.66
N SER A 82 6.61 2.68 22.78
CA SER A 82 7.97 2.59 23.35
C SER A 82 9.02 3.09 22.36
N LEU A 83 9.78 4.12 22.74
CA LEU A 83 10.84 4.73 21.90
C LEU A 83 12.22 4.07 22.05
N GLU A 84 12.37 3.00 22.83
CA GLU A 84 13.68 2.40 23.14
C GLU A 84 14.48 1.98 21.91
N LYS A 85 13.85 1.39 20.89
CA LYS A 85 14.55 1.03 19.65
C LYS A 85 14.90 2.25 18.81
N LEU A 86 14.04 3.28 18.78
CA LEU A 86 14.32 4.51 18.07
C LEU A 86 15.53 5.24 18.68
N GLN A 87 15.72 5.17 20.00
CA GLN A 87 16.90 5.70 20.69
C GLN A 87 18.21 5.07 20.21
N ARG A 88 18.21 3.77 19.90
CA ARG A 88 19.39 3.02 19.45
C ARG A 88 19.56 3.02 17.93
N TYR A 89 18.57 3.54 17.21
CA TYR A 89 18.54 3.53 15.76
C TYR A 89 19.24 4.76 15.19
N ASP A 90 20.09 4.51 14.19
CA ASP A 90 20.87 5.54 13.51
C ASP A 90 20.47 5.59 12.01
N PRO A 91 19.82 6.67 11.54
CA PRO A 91 19.32 6.80 10.17
C PRO A 91 20.42 7.16 9.14
N ASN A 92 21.63 6.63 9.30
CA ASN A 92 22.77 6.91 8.41
C ASN A 92 22.83 6.00 7.17
N ASP A 93 21.96 4.99 7.07
CA ASP A 93 21.84 4.12 5.90
C ASP A 93 20.53 4.41 5.15
N PRO A 94 20.59 5.12 4.01
CA PRO A 94 19.41 5.43 3.21
C PRO A 94 18.61 4.24 2.69
N ALA A 95 19.18 3.03 2.68
CA ALA A 95 18.48 1.81 2.31
C ALA A 95 17.66 1.20 3.48
N LYS A 96 17.68 1.83 4.66
CA LYS A 96 17.00 1.38 5.88
C LYS A 96 16.24 2.50 6.57
N LEU A 97 15.53 3.35 5.82
CA LEU A 97 14.77 4.50 6.32
C LEU A 97 13.23 4.35 6.20
N SER A 98 12.73 3.22 5.72
CA SER A 98 11.30 3.09 5.42
C SER A 98 10.38 3.17 6.64
N PHE A 99 9.19 3.73 6.43
CA PHE A 99 8.08 3.69 7.36
C PHE A 99 7.67 2.26 7.81
N LEU A 100 7.75 1.26 6.93
CA LEU A 100 7.14 -0.04 7.19
C LEU A 100 7.99 -0.96 8.05
N GLU A 101 9.25 -1.22 7.68
CA GLU A 101 10.12 -2.20 8.36
C GLU A 101 11.28 -1.58 9.16
N THR A 102 11.25 -0.27 9.40
CA THR A 102 12.30 0.41 10.17
C THR A 102 11.73 1.23 11.33
N PRO A 103 12.55 1.63 12.32
CA PRO A 103 12.12 2.50 13.41
C PRO A 103 11.61 3.88 12.96
N ILE A 104 11.78 4.26 11.70
CA ILE A 104 11.22 5.50 11.15
C ILE A 104 9.70 5.52 11.21
N GLY A 105 9.02 4.39 11.02
CA GLY A 105 7.56 4.33 11.16
C GLY A 105 7.09 4.73 12.56
N LEU A 106 7.81 4.28 13.58
CA LEU A 106 7.59 4.68 14.96
C LEU A 106 7.83 6.18 15.16
N ALA A 107 8.93 6.72 14.61
CA ALA A 107 9.22 8.15 14.69
C ALA A 107 8.11 9.01 14.05
N VAL A 108 7.61 8.62 12.87
CA VAL A 108 6.51 9.30 12.18
C VAL A 108 5.24 9.31 13.05
N LEU A 109 4.86 8.17 13.62
CA LEU A 109 3.66 8.08 14.44
C LEU A 109 3.80 8.81 15.78
N ALA A 110 4.98 8.77 16.40
CA ALA A 110 5.23 9.40 17.68
C ALA A 110 5.38 10.92 17.59
N ALA A 111 5.82 11.46 16.43
CA ALA A 111 6.09 12.88 16.24
C ALA A 111 4.91 13.81 16.59
N LEU A 112 3.66 13.37 16.40
CA LEU A 112 2.46 14.16 16.71
C LEU A 112 1.67 13.68 17.93
N ASN A 113 1.97 12.48 18.44
CA ASN A 113 1.16 11.77 19.42
C ASN A 113 1.88 11.55 20.76
N THR A 114 2.97 12.29 21.02
CA THR A 114 3.75 12.18 22.26
C THR A 114 4.02 13.56 22.87
N GLU A 115 4.54 13.57 24.10
CA GLU A 115 4.96 14.79 24.79
C GLU A 115 6.02 15.56 23.99
N ALA A 116 6.13 16.87 24.24
CA ALA A 116 6.97 17.78 23.44
C ALA A 116 8.44 17.32 23.29
N GLY A 117 9.04 16.77 24.35
CA GLY A 117 10.41 16.26 24.31
C GLY A 117 10.59 15.05 23.39
N HIS A 118 9.63 14.11 23.41
CA HIS A 118 9.61 12.95 22.52
C HIS A 118 9.32 13.35 21.07
N SER A 119 8.42 14.33 20.87
CA SER A 119 8.13 14.90 19.55
C SER A 119 9.37 15.53 18.91
N SER A 120 10.15 16.32 19.66
CA SER A 120 11.42 16.89 19.17
C SER A 120 12.42 15.81 18.78
N PHE A 121 12.61 14.81 19.66
CA PHE A 121 13.52 13.69 19.39
C PHE A 121 13.15 12.93 18.10
N CYS A 122 11.85 12.65 17.89
CA CYS A 122 11.38 12.01 16.66
C CYS A 122 11.62 12.90 15.43
N THR A 123 11.37 14.21 15.56
CA THR A 123 11.61 15.18 14.49
C THR A 123 13.08 15.22 14.09
N ASP A 124 14.00 15.16 15.06
CA ASP A 124 15.44 15.15 14.81
C ASP A 124 15.87 13.88 14.08
N LYS A 125 15.37 12.70 14.50
CA LYS A 125 15.62 11.42 13.78
C LYS A 125 15.16 11.44 12.33
N LEU A 126 13.99 12.04 12.06
CA LEU A 126 13.49 12.18 10.70
C LEU A 126 14.33 13.18 9.87
N ARG A 127 14.84 14.24 10.52
CA ARG A 127 15.75 15.19 9.86
C ARG A 127 17.09 14.55 9.52
N ASP A 128 17.66 13.79 10.44
CA ASP A 128 18.90 13.05 10.22
C ASP A 128 18.76 12.08 9.03
N ALA A 129 17.60 11.45 8.86
CA ALA A 129 17.29 10.60 7.72
C ALA A 129 17.28 11.36 6.38
N ILE A 130 16.71 12.57 6.35
CA ILE A 130 16.76 13.45 5.16
C ILE A 130 18.19 13.87 4.86
N ASP A 131 18.95 14.28 5.89
CA ASP A 131 20.34 14.70 5.75
C ASP A 131 21.24 13.55 5.26
N SER A 132 20.99 12.34 5.73
CA SER A 132 21.65 11.11 5.28
C SER A 132 21.40 10.87 3.79
N ILE A 133 20.16 10.99 3.31
CA ILE A 133 19.84 10.91 1.89
C ILE A 133 20.54 12.01 1.08
N ALA A 134 20.54 13.25 1.57
CA ALA A 134 21.14 14.39 0.90
C ALA A 134 22.67 14.25 0.74
N LYS A 135 23.35 13.67 1.74
CA LYS A 135 24.80 13.42 1.73
C LYS A 135 25.19 12.23 0.86
N HIS A 136 24.28 11.27 0.69
CA HIS A 136 24.59 10.00 0.06
C HIS A 136 24.45 10.04 -1.47
N VAL A 137 25.51 10.55 -2.12
CA VAL A 137 25.64 10.59 -3.58
C VAL A 137 26.47 9.39 -4.03
N ASP A 138 25.81 8.33 -4.47
CA ASP A 138 26.45 7.18 -5.11
C ASP A 138 25.79 6.90 -6.48
N ASN A 139 26.35 5.93 -7.23
CA ASN A 139 25.78 5.42 -8.48
C ASN A 139 25.14 4.03 -8.28
N SER A 140 24.51 3.78 -7.13
CA SER A 140 23.76 2.54 -6.88
C SER A 140 22.29 2.71 -7.26
N ASP A 141 21.68 1.64 -7.76
CA ASP A 141 20.26 1.56 -8.10
C ASP A 141 19.41 0.88 -7.01
N ASP A 142 20.01 0.54 -5.87
CA ASP A 142 19.37 -0.15 -4.73
C ASP A 142 18.86 0.86 -3.67
N GLY A 143 18.22 0.36 -2.62
CA GLY A 143 17.84 1.11 -1.42
C GLY A 143 16.68 2.08 -1.63
N SER A 144 15.89 1.89 -2.68
CA SER A 144 14.77 2.77 -3.00
C SER A 144 13.39 2.14 -2.76
N GLU A 145 13.32 0.85 -2.48
CA GLU A 145 12.03 0.15 -2.36
C GLU A 145 11.22 0.51 -1.10
N VAL A 146 10.02 -0.07 -0.97
CA VAL A 146 8.99 0.39 -0.04
C VAL A 146 9.19 -0.15 1.37
N LEU A 147 9.69 -1.37 1.57
CA LEU A 147 9.76 -1.95 2.92
C LEU A 147 10.90 -1.40 3.77
N TYR A 148 12.04 -1.09 3.17
CA TYR A 148 13.26 -0.65 3.85
C TYR A 148 13.80 0.67 3.31
N GLY A 149 13.63 0.94 2.02
CA GLY A 149 14.28 2.04 1.31
C GLY A 149 13.57 3.39 1.32
N ARG A 150 14.04 4.25 0.41
CA ARG A 150 13.63 5.66 0.27
C ARG A 150 12.17 5.86 -0.09
N ALA A 151 11.55 4.99 -0.91
CA ALA A 151 10.12 5.13 -1.21
C ALA A 151 9.29 4.97 0.07
N GLY A 152 9.59 3.96 0.89
CA GLY A 152 8.92 3.81 2.18
C GLY A 152 9.13 5.00 3.12
N PHE A 153 10.29 5.65 3.06
CA PHE A 153 10.55 6.87 3.83
C PHE A 153 9.72 8.05 3.32
N LEU A 154 9.69 8.24 1.99
CA LEU A 154 8.90 9.27 1.33
C LEU A 154 7.41 9.15 1.67
N TYR A 155 6.87 7.92 1.64
CA TYR A 155 5.52 7.65 2.12
C TYR A 155 5.35 8.11 3.58
N GLY A 156 6.28 7.79 4.48
CA GLY A 156 6.22 8.22 5.88
C GLY A 156 6.18 9.74 6.07
N LEU A 157 6.95 10.50 5.27
CA LEU A 157 6.92 11.97 5.29
C LEU A 157 5.58 12.53 4.76
N LEU A 158 5.03 11.94 3.70
CA LEU A 158 3.72 12.31 3.17
C LEU A 158 2.60 12.00 4.17
N PHE A 159 2.69 10.84 4.83
CA PHE A 159 1.75 10.43 5.87
C PHE A 159 1.78 11.42 7.05
N LEU A 160 2.97 11.80 7.52
CA LEU A 160 3.14 12.83 8.54
C LEU A 160 2.52 14.16 8.10
N ARG A 161 2.77 14.60 6.86
CA ARG A 161 2.16 15.81 6.29
C ARG A 161 0.62 15.75 6.32
N SER A 162 0.04 14.61 5.94
CA SER A 162 -1.42 14.40 6.01
C SER A 162 -1.97 14.53 7.44
N LEU A 163 -1.23 14.03 8.44
CA LEU A 163 -1.64 14.09 9.84
C LEU A 163 -1.60 15.52 10.38
N ILE A 164 -0.56 16.29 10.03
CA ILE A 164 -0.45 17.71 10.39
C ILE A 164 -1.65 18.48 9.82
N SER A 165 -1.95 18.30 8.52
CA SER A 165 -3.07 18.98 7.87
C SER A 165 -4.42 18.62 8.47
N ARG A 166 -4.65 17.34 8.80
CA ARG A 166 -5.87 16.88 9.48
C ARG A 166 -6.02 17.52 10.87
N ARG A 167 -4.95 17.57 11.66
CA ARG A 167 -4.97 18.19 13.01
C ARG A 167 -5.25 19.69 12.95
N ALA A 168 -4.71 20.39 11.95
CA ALA A 168 -4.99 21.81 11.74
C ALA A 168 -6.49 22.05 11.44
N SER A 169 -7.12 21.15 10.67
CA SER A 169 -8.55 21.26 10.32
C SER A 169 -9.52 21.03 11.49
N THR A 170 -9.11 20.30 12.55
CA THR A 170 -9.98 19.94 13.68
C THR A 170 -9.96 20.96 14.84
N GLY A 171 -9.21 22.06 14.74
CA GLY A 171 -9.28 23.20 15.68
C GLY A 171 -8.77 22.94 17.11
N THR A 172 -8.12 21.80 17.36
CA THR A 172 -7.61 21.42 18.69
C THR A 172 -6.24 22.05 19.01
N SER A 173 -6.31 23.17 19.74
CA SER A 173 -5.31 23.88 20.57
C SER A 173 -4.17 24.70 19.92
N LYS A 174 -4.12 25.97 20.36
CA LYS A 174 -3.09 27.01 20.19
C LYS A 174 -1.80 26.79 21.02
N SER A 175 -1.65 25.66 21.72
CA SER A 175 -0.54 25.44 22.66
C SER A 175 0.65 24.63 22.09
N ALA A 176 0.70 24.39 20.78
CA ALA A 176 1.70 23.54 20.12
C ALA A 176 2.37 24.20 18.89
N GLU A 177 2.39 25.53 18.81
CA GLU A 177 2.83 26.27 17.61
C GLU A 177 4.32 26.02 17.23
N GLU A 178 5.22 25.91 18.20
CA GLU A 178 6.66 25.70 17.92
C GLU A 178 6.98 24.28 17.40
N GLY A 179 6.43 23.24 18.04
CA GLY A 179 6.63 21.85 17.61
C GLY A 179 6.00 21.55 16.25
N THR A 180 4.84 22.17 15.97
CA THR A 180 4.17 22.04 14.66
C THR A 180 4.98 22.69 13.54
N THR A 181 5.58 23.86 13.79
CA THR A 181 6.41 24.56 12.80
C THR A 181 7.63 23.75 12.38
N ALA A 182 8.31 23.07 13.32
CA ALA A 182 9.46 22.23 13.01
C ALA A 182 9.08 21.02 12.13
N LEU A 183 7.92 20.40 12.41
CA LEU A 183 7.39 19.29 11.62
C LEU A 183 6.91 19.75 10.24
N GLU A 184 6.28 20.92 10.12
CA GLU A 184 5.89 21.50 8.83
C GLU A 184 7.12 21.78 7.95
N LYS A 185 8.20 22.30 8.54
CA LYS A 185 9.48 22.47 7.83
C LYS A 185 10.08 21.14 7.40
N LEU A 186 9.98 20.12 8.25
CA LEU A 186 10.47 18.76 7.98
C LEU A 186 9.76 18.14 6.77
N VAL A 187 8.43 18.28 6.66
CA VAL A 187 7.64 17.72 5.55
C VAL A 187 7.41 18.70 4.40
N SER A 188 8.22 19.76 4.34
CA SER A 188 8.13 20.79 3.30
C SER A 188 8.48 20.23 1.92
N ASP A 189 8.03 20.94 0.89
CA ASP A 189 8.31 20.61 -0.52
C ASP A 189 9.81 20.47 -0.81
N SER A 190 10.67 21.26 -0.15
CA SER A 190 12.12 21.14 -0.29
C SER A 190 12.65 19.82 0.27
N SER A 191 12.14 19.39 1.43
CA SER A 191 12.53 18.13 2.06
C SER A 191 12.08 16.92 1.24
N LEU A 192 10.82 16.94 0.77
CA LEU A 192 10.29 15.90 -0.12
C LEU A 192 11.09 15.83 -1.42
N SER A 193 11.47 16.98 -1.99
CA SER A 193 12.26 17.05 -3.23
C SER A 193 13.60 16.34 -3.12
N ILE A 194 14.28 16.41 -1.95
CA ILE A 194 15.55 15.71 -1.71
C ILE A 194 15.36 14.19 -1.90
N VAL A 195 14.31 13.63 -1.30
CA VAL A 195 14.03 12.19 -1.36
C VAL A 195 13.58 11.78 -2.77
N ILE A 196 12.68 12.54 -3.39
CA ILE A 196 12.20 12.31 -4.77
C ILE A 196 13.37 12.29 -5.75
N GLN A 197 14.25 13.29 -5.70
CA GLN A 197 15.41 13.38 -6.60
C GLN A 197 16.36 12.20 -6.41
N SER A 198 16.59 11.76 -5.16
CA SER A 198 17.39 10.57 -4.88
C SER A 198 16.79 9.31 -5.52
N ILE A 199 15.47 9.11 -5.38
CA ILE A 199 14.76 7.96 -5.98
C ILE A 199 14.87 7.99 -7.51
N ILE A 200 14.60 9.14 -8.14
CA ILE A 200 14.64 9.29 -9.61
C ILE A 200 16.05 9.07 -10.15
N GLN A 201 17.07 9.65 -9.52
CA GLN A 201 18.46 9.49 -9.96
C GLN A 201 18.88 8.02 -9.97
N ARG A 202 18.56 7.29 -8.90
CA ARG A 202 18.82 5.84 -8.81
C ARG A 202 18.02 5.04 -9.84
N GLY A 203 16.80 5.47 -10.12
CA GLY A 203 15.95 4.88 -11.15
C GLY A 203 16.56 4.98 -12.54
N ARG A 204 17.15 6.14 -12.88
CA ARG A 204 17.85 6.34 -14.16
C ARG A 204 19.12 5.51 -14.24
N VAL A 205 19.93 5.49 -13.18
CA VAL A 205 21.13 4.63 -13.11
C VAL A 205 20.76 3.16 -13.29
N GLY A 206 19.72 2.68 -12.59
CA GLY A 206 19.27 1.29 -12.72
C GLY A 206 18.70 0.99 -14.10
N ALA A 207 18.10 1.96 -14.80
CA ALA A 207 17.64 1.79 -16.17
C ALA A 207 18.82 1.60 -17.14
N GLU A 208 19.89 2.38 -16.99
CA GLU A 208 21.13 2.22 -17.77
C GLU A 208 21.77 0.85 -17.52
N LEU A 209 21.89 0.45 -16.25
CA LEU A 209 22.42 -0.87 -15.87
C LEU A 209 21.56 -2.00 -16.47
N TYR A 210 20.25 -1.93 -16.29
CA TYR A 210 19.32 -2.91 -16.84
C TYR A 210 19.38 -3.00 -18.38
N ALA A 211 19.57 -1.87 -19.08
CA ALA A 211 19.76 -1.86 -20.53
C ALA A 211 21.04 -2.57 -20.97
N SER A 212 22.12 -2.43 -20.20
CA SER A 212 23.38 -3.17 -20.43
C SER A 212 23.23 -4.68 -20.14
N GLU A 213 22.43 -5.03 -19.12
CA GLU A 213 22.12 -6.41 -18.74
C GLU A 213 21.26 -7.12 -19.80
N THR A 214 20.39 -6.38 -20.50
CA THR A 214 19.36 -6.94 -21.39
C THR A 214 19.60 -6.75 -22.89
N SER A 215 20.75 -6.21 -23.31
CA SER A 215 21.03 -5.83 -24.71
C SER A 215 20.99 -6.97 -25.75
N SER A 216 20.76 -8.23 -25.34
CA SER A 216 20.51 -9.38 -26.22
C SER A 216 19.21 -10.15 -25.92
N VAL A 217 18.42 -9.70 -24.94
CA VAL A 217 17.09 -10.25 -24.60
C VAL A 217 16.08 -9.14 -24.82
N ARG A 218 15.47 -9.13 -26.01
CA ARG A 218 14.35 -8.23 -26.28
C ARG A 218 13.15 -8.74 -25.48
N GLY A 219 12.64 -7.93 -24.55
CA GLY A 219 11.31 -8.15 -23.98
C GLY A 219 10.21 -8.03 -25.05
N PRO A 220 8.94 -8.30 -24.71
CA PRO A 220 7.82 -8.27 -25.67
C PRO A 220 7.73 -6.98 -26.51
N SER A 221 8.18 -5.86 -25.96
CA SER A 221 8.18 -4.54 -26.62
C SER A 221 9.54 -4.12 -27.20
N GLY A 222 10.62 -4.87 -26.95
CA GLY A 222 11.99 -4.48 -27.34
C GLY A 222 12.58 -3.25 -26.64
N CYS A 223 11.83 -2.58 -25.76
CA CYS A 223 12.22 -1.37 -25.05
C CYS A 223 12.52 -1.63 -23.57
N VAL A 224 13.52 -0.93 -23.04
CA VAL A 224 13.83 -0.83 -21.61
C VAL A 224 13.10 0.37 -21.01
N PRO A 225 12.61 0.30 -19.76
CA PRO A 225 11.96 1.44 -19.13
C PRO A 225 12.99 2.53 -18.80
N PRO A 226 12.59 3.81 -18.77
CA PRO A 226 13.49 4.91 -18.39
C PRO A 226 13.84 4.93 -16.90
N LEU A 227 13.07 4.23 -16.06
CA LEU A 227 13.36 4.05 -14.63
C LEU A 227 13.37 2.56 -14.27
N MET A 228 14.39 2.15 -13.52
CA MET A 228 14.52 0.79 -12.98
C MET A 228 15.33 0.82 -11.68
N TRP A 229 15.00 -0.05 -10.74
CA TRP A 229 15.69 -0.17 -9.45
C TRP A 229 16.09 -1.62 -9.19
N SER A 230 17.01 -1.82 -8.27
CA SER A 230 17.34 -3.15 -7.76
C SER A 230 17.05 -3.24 -6.25
N TRP A 231 16.91 -4.46 -5.76
CA TRP A 231 16.94 -4.75 -4.33
C TRP A 231 17.61 -6.10 -4.11
N HIS A 232 18.71 -6.11 -3.35
CA HIS A 232 19.59 -7.28 -3.20
C HIS A 232 19.99 -7.89 -4.55
N GLY A 233 20.38 -7.03 -5.49
CA GLY A 233 20.84 -7.42 -6.83
C GLY A 233 19.75 -8.01 -7.74
N LYS A 234 18.47 -7.86 -7.39
CA LYS A 234 17.33 -8.34 -8.20
C LYS A 234 16.43 -7.18 -8.62
N ARG A 235 15.91 -7.26 -9.84
CA ARG A 235 14.99 -6.29 -10.44
C ARG A 235 13.54 -6.64 -10.11
N TYR A 236 13.12 -6.46 -8.86
CA TYR A 236 11.73 -6.79 -8.47
C TYR A 236 10.72 -5.85 -9.12
N LEU A 237 9.55 -6.38 -9.47
CA LEU A 237 8.47 -5.58 -10.07
C LEU A 237 7.38 -5.17 -9.07
N GLY A 238 7.05 -6.02 -8.10
CA GLY A 238 5.89 -5.83 -7.22
C GLY A 238 5.99 -4.66 -6.23
N ALA A 239 4.93 -4.45 -5.44
CA ALA A 239 4.77 -3.25 -4.63
C ALA A 239 5.69 -3.15 -3.40
N ALA A 240 6.15 -4.29 -2.87
CA ALA A 240 7.01 -4.28 -1.68
C ALA A 240 8.44 -3.84 -2.01
N HIS A 241 9.09 -4.57 -2.92
CA HIS A 241 10.53 -4.46 -3.17
C HIS A 241 10.88 -3.88 -4.55
N GLY A 242 9.89 -3.45 -5.33
CA GLY A 242 10.03 -3.29 -6.76
C GLY A 242 9.46 -2.01 -7.36
N VAL A 243 9.53 -1.97 -8.69
CA VAL A 243 9.14 -0.83 -9.53
C VAL A 243 7.74 -0.32 -9.19
N VAL A 244 6.76 -1.22 -9.04
CA VAL A 244 5.35 -0.84 -8.77
C VAL A 244 5.23 -0.01 -7.50
N GLY A 245 5.92 -0.41 -6.43
CA GLY A 245 5.87 0.27 -5.14
C GLY A 245 6.46 1.67 -5.22
N ILE A 246 7.62 1.77 -5.87
CA ILE A 246 8.36 3.02 -6.02
C ILE A 246 7.58 4.02 -6.88
N LEU A 247 7.06 3.60 -8.03
CA LEU A 247 6.23 4.47 -8.87
C LEU A 247 4.97 4.92 -8.16
N HIS A 248 4.31 4.00 -7.43
CA HIS A 248 3.10 4.33 -6.69
C HIS A 248 3.38 5.41 -5.65
N THR A 249 4.45 5.28 -4.85
CA THR A 249 4.79 6.30 -3.85
C THR A 249 5.16 7.65 -4.48
N LEU A 250 5.83 7.67 -5.64
CA LEU A 250 6.09 8.93 -6.35
C LEU A 250 4.78 9.62 -6.75
N LEU A 251 3.77 8.87 -7.20
CA LEU A 251 2.45 9.40 -7.58
C LEU A 251 1.61 9.89 -6.38
N LEU A 252 2.01 9.58 -5.15
CA LEU A 252 1.40 10.15 -3.95
C LEU A 252 1.92 11.55 -3.60
N CYS A 253 3.01 12.00 -4.24
CA CYS A 253 3.56 13.32 -4.00
C CYS A 253 2.69 14.43 -4.63
N PRO A 254 2.76 15.66 -4.09
CA PRO A 254 2.19 16.83 -4.77
C PRO A 254 2.68 16.93 -6.21
N ILE A 255 1.75 17.15 -7.15
CA ILE A 255 2.03 17.08 -8.59
C ILE A 255 3.17 18.02 -9.02
N GLY A 256 3.26 19.22 -8.45
CA GLY A 256 4.32 20.19 -8.74
C GLY A 256 5.74 19.71 -8.40
N LEU A 257 5.90 18.70 -7.55
CA LEU A 257 7.21 18.11 -7.23
C LEU A 257 7.62 17.01 -8.21
N ILE A 258 6.65 16.39 -8.88
CA ILE A 258 6.87 15.22 -9.75
C ILE A 258 6.59 15.49 -11.23
N GLU A 259 5.99 16.64 -11.57
CA GLU A 259 5.53 16.97 -12.93
C GLU A 259 6.62 16.72 -13.98
N ARG A 260 7.84 17.18 -13.70
CA ARG A 260 8.99 17.01 -14.60
C ARG A 260 9.46 15.57 -14.82
N TYR A 261 9.05 14.64 -13.94
CA TYR A 261 9.39 13.22 -13.98
C TYR A 261 8.23 12.35 -14.48
N LEU A 262 7.03 12.92 -14.64
CA LEU A 262 5.85 12.19 -15.11
C LEU A 262 6.08 11.44 -16.43
N PRO A 263 6.77 11.99 -17.46
CA PRO A 263 7.02 11.24 -18.68
C PRO A 263 7.76 9.92 -18.45
N GLU A 264 8.77 9.92 -17.57
CA GLU A 264 9.55 8.73 -17.23
C GLU A 264 8.73 7.75 -16.36
N ILE A 265 7.95 8.27 -15.41
CA ILE A 265 7.05 7.47 -14.57
C ILE A 265 6.01 6.74 -15.42
N ILE A 266 5.34 7.46 -16.34
CA ILE A 266 4.30 6.91 -17.19
C ILE A 266 4.87 5.93 -18.22
N GLN A 267 6.00 6.24 -18.86
CA GLN A 267 6.67 5.28 -19.75
C GLN A 267 7.10 3.99 -19.03
N THR A 268 7.52 4.10 -17.76
CA THR A 268 7.84 2.91 -16.95
C THR A 268 6.59 2.11 -16.61
N ALA A 269 5.45 2.79 -16.36
CA ALA A 269 4.16 2.12 -16.16
C ALA A 269 3.64 1.44 -17.44
N GLU A 270 3.83 2.04 -18.62
CA GLU A 270 3.53 1.42 -19.92
C GLU A 270 4.37 0.16 -20.16
N TRP A 271 5.66 0.21 -19.79
CA TRP A 271 6.50 -0.98 -19.81
C TRP A 271 6.00 -2.05 -18.83
N LEU A 272 5.55 -1.70 -17.62
CA LEU A 272 4.93 -2.66 -16.70
C LEU A 272 3.67 -3.29 -17.32
N ILE A 273 2.81 -2.51 -17.96
CA ILE A 273 1.60 -3.00 -18.64
C ILE A 273 1.96 -4.06 -19.69
N SER A 274 3.05 -3.87 -20.44
CA SER A 274 3.46 -4.83 -21.48
C SER A 274 4.01 -6.15 -20.93
N LEU A 275 4.28 -6.24 -19.61
CA LEU A 275 4.69 -7.47 -18.93
C LEU A 275 3.52 -8.30 -18.39
N GLN A 276 2.29 -7.81 -18.47
CA GLN A 276 1.12 -8.57 -18.04
C GLN A 276 0.97 -9.83 -18.89
N ASP A 277 0.80 -10.99 -18.25
CA ASP A 277 0.59 -12.25 -18.96
C ASP A 277 -0.87 -12.46 -19.39
N GLY A 278 -1.12 -13.53 -20.13
CA GLY A 278 -2.47 -13.87 -20.62
C GLY A 278 -3.49 -14.21 -19.53
N GLU A 279 -3.05 -14.52 -18.31
CA GLU A 279 -3.93 -14.73 -17.15
C GLU A 279 -4.20 -13.42 -16.38
N GLY A 280 -3.53 -12.33 -16.75
CA GLY A 280 -3.68 -11.01 -16.14
C GLY A 280 -2.72 -10.75 -14.98
N ASN A 281 -1.70 -11.58 -14.77
CA ASN A 281 -0.72 -11.42 -13.69
C ASN A 281 0.60 -10.80 -14.16
N TRP A 282 1.45 -10.39 -13.21
CA TRP A 282 2.77 -9.82 -13.46
C TRP A 282 3.88 -10.62 -12.81
N PRO A 283 5.01 -10.83 -13.52
CA PRO A 283 6.13 -11.59 -12.97
C PRO A 283 6.71 -10.92 -11.73
N THR A 284 7.36 -11.72 -10.89
CA THR A 284 7.97 -11.22 -9.65
C THR A 284 9.15 -10.27 -9.92
N LYS A 285 9.86 -10.49 -11.03
CA LYS A 285 11.09 -9.79 -11.42
C LYS A 285 11.07 -9.43 -12.90
N ALA A 286 11.83 -8.41 -13.27
CA ALA A 286 12.04 -8.03 -14.66
C ALA A 286 12.75 -9.16 -15.44
N PRO A 287 12.46 -9.32 -16.74
CA PRO A 287 13.18 -10.28 -17.59
C PRO A 287 14.70 -10.05 -17.60
N SER A 288 15.50 -11.11 -17.55
CA SER A 288 16.97 -11.04 -17.57
C SER A 288 17.61 -12.19 -18.35
N ARG A 289 18.85 -12.00 -18.84
CA ARG A 289 19.65 -12.99 -19.61
C ARG A 289 19.84 -14.32 -18.88
N SER A 290 19.92 -14.30 -17.56
CA SER A 290 20.17 -15.47 -16.72
C SER A 290 18.97 -16.43 -16.60
N ILE A 291 17.79 -16.04 -17.07
CA ILE A 291 16.54 -16.81 -16.95
C ILE A 291 16.49 -18.00 -17.94
N GLY A 292 17.48 -18.13 -18.82
CA GLY A 292 17.59 -19.26 -19.75
C GLY A 292 17.99 -20.61 -19.14
N GLN A 293 18.38 -20.69 -17.86
CA GLN A 293 18.98 -21.92 -17.30
C GLN A 293 18.29 -22.56 -16.08
N HIS A 294 17.33 -21.92 -15.40
CA HIS A 294 16.64 -22.49 -14.24
C HIS A 294 15.11 -22.44 -14.34
N ARG A 295 14.55 -23.36 -15.14
CA ARG A 295 13.11 -23.47 -15.45
C ARG A 295 12.15 -23.70 -14.27
N ASN A 296 12.61 -23.81 -13.03
CA ASN A 296 11.77 -24.13 -11.87
C ASN A 296 11.54 -22.98 -10.88
N GLU A 297 12.17 -21.81 -11.03
CA GLU A 297 12.06 -20.69 -10.06
C GLU A 297 11.12 -19.54 -10.50
N ASP A 298 10.64 -19.55 -11.75
CA ASP A 298 9.94 -18.42 -12.38
C ASP A 298 8.49 -18.71 -12.82
N SER A 299 7.73 -19.45 -12.01
CA SER A 299 6.27 -19.55 -12.22
C SER A 299 5.61 -18.21 -11.86
N ASN A 300 4.85 -17.59 -12.76
CA ASN A 300 4.11 -16.34 -12.53
C ASN A 300 2.85 -16.54 -11.65
N ASP A 301 3.03 -17.22 -10.52
CA ASP A 301 1.95 -17.76 -9.70
C ASP A 301 1.60 -16.88 -8.50
N LEU A 302 2.40 -15.85 -8.20
CA LEU A 302 2.16 -14.99 -7.04
C LEU A 302 1.15 -13.89 -7.40
N VAL A 303 0.04 -13.86 -6.68
CA VAL A 303 -1.07 -12.90 -6.79
C VAL A 303 -1.20 -12.27 -5.41
N GLN A 304 -0.24 -11.43 -5.05
CA GLN A 304 -0.06 -10.83 -3.73
C GLN A 304 0.27 -9.35 -3.88
N TRP A 305 0.01 -8.52 -2.86
CA TRP A 305 0.38 -7.10 -2.92
C TRP A 305 1.89 -6.94 -3.14
N CYS A 306 2.71 -7.71 -2.39
CA CYS A 306 4.17 -7.64 -2.54
C CYS A 306 4.66 -8.09 -3.92
N HIS A 307 3.98 -9.03 -4.58
CA HIS A 307 4.37 -9.62 -5.85
C HIS A 307 3.15 -10.04 -6.68
N GLY A 308 2.98 -9.43 -7.85
CA GLY A 308 1.95 -9.75 -8.82
C GLY A 308 0.82 -8.72 -8.91
N ALA A 309 -0.31 -9.16 -9.46
CA ALA A 309 -1.43 -8.30 -9.83
C ALA A 309 -1.93 -7.37 -8.71
N PRO A 310 -2.10 -7.80 -7.44
CA PRO A 310 -2.75 -6.94 -6.46
C PRO A 310 -2.07 -5.57 -6.26
N GLY A 311 -0.74 -5.54 -6.18
CA GLY A 311 0.03 -4.30 -6.06
C GLY A 311 0.00 -3.48 -7.35
N THR A 312 0.16 -4.14 -8.52
CA THR A 312 0.17 -3.46 -9.81
C THR A 312 -1.17 -2.78 -10.11
N LEU A 313 -2.28 -3.40 -9.75
CA LEU A 313 -3.61 -2.83 -9.93
C LEU A 313 -3.81 -1.54 -9.13
N ILE A 314 -3.26 -1.44 -7.91
CA ILE A 314 -3.32 -0.22 -7.10
C ILE A 314 -2.55 0.92 -7.79
N LEU A 315 -1.37 0.64 -8.37
CA LEU A 315 -0.62 1.62 -9.17
C LEU A 315 -1.42 2.08 -10.39
N LEU A 316 -1.93 1.14 -11.20
CA LEU A 316 -2.64 1.48 -12.44
C LEU A 316 -3.95 2.25 -12.16
N ALA A 317 -4.65 1.89 -11.08
CA ALA A 317 -5.81 2.62 -10.60
C ALA A 317 -5.46 4.06 -10.20
N LYS A 318 -4.33 4.25 -9.50
CA LYS A 318 -3.84 5.60 -9.12
C LYS A 318 -3.54 6.47 -10.33
N ILE A 319 -2.89 5.92 -11.36
CA ILE A 319 -2.59 6.65 -12.60
C ILE A 319 -3.90 7.12 -13.25
N LEU A 320 -4.91 6.24 -13.33
CA LEU A 320 -6.20 6.59 -13.92
C LEU A 320 -6.91 7.70 -13.13
N GLN A 321 -6.93 7.59 -11.80
CA GLN A 321 -7.51 8.61 -10.90
C GLN A 321 -6.87 9.99 -11.09
N LEU A 322 -5.54 10.04 -11.12
CA LEU A 322 -4.79 11.28 -11.31
C LEU A 322 -4.88 11.82 -12.74
N SER A 323 -5.24 10.99 -13.72
CA SER A 323 -5.48 11.46 -15.08
C SER A 323 -6.85 12.09 -15.29
N ASP A 324 -7.79 11.90 -14.36
CA ASP A 324 -9.18 12.37 -14.49
C ASP A 324 -9.57 13.42 -13.44
N SER A 325 -8.86 13.50 -12.31
CA SER A 325 -9.24 14.34 -11.16
C SER A 325 -8.48 15.68 -11.09
N GLU A 326 -9.19 16.79 -11.27
CA GLU A 326 -8.68 18.14 -10.95
C GLU A 326 -8.44 18.32 -9.43
N PRO A 327 -7.48 19.15 -8.97
CA PRO A 327 -6.52 19.96 -9.74
C PRO A 327 -5.19 19.24 -10.03
N LEU A 328 -5.08 17.95 -9.68
CA LEU A 328 -3.84 17.16 -9.79
C LEU A 328 -3.69 16.47 -11.15
N LYS A 329 -4.49 16.90 -12.13
CA LYS A 329 -4.65 16.23 -13.41
C LYS A 329 -3.36 16.29 -14.24
N PHE A 330 -2.83 15.13 -14.59
CA PHE A 330 -1.83 15.02 -15.65
C PHE A 330 -2.37 14.20 -16.84
N ASN A 331 -1.96 14.59 -18.04
CA ASN A 331 -2.45 13.94 -19.25
C ASN A 331 -1.70 12.64 -19.51
N ILE A 332 -2.45 11.56 -19.78
CA ILE A 332 -1.94 10.33 -20.38
C ILE A 332 -2.52 10.17 -21.79
N SER A 333 -1.83 9.44 -22.66
CA SER A 333 -2.34 9.23 -24.02
C SER A 333 -3.63 8.38 -24.00
N PRO A 334 -4.55 8.54 -24.97
CA PRO A 334 -5.73 7.68 -25.07
C PRO A 334 -5.40 6.18 -25.16
N SER A 335 -4.26 5.82 -25.77
CA SER A 335 -3.76 4.45 -25.81
C SER A 335 -3.30 3.96 -24.43
N THR A 336 -2.59 4.79 -23.66
CA THR A 336 -2.19 4.48 -22.28
C THR A 336 -3.41 4.27 -21.41
N HIS A 337 -4.38 5.20 -21.48
CA HIS A 337 -5.65 5.12 -20.78
C HIS A 337 -6.41 3.81 -21.08
N SER A 338 -6.54 3.47 -22.37
CA SER A 338 -7.20 2.23 -22.79
C SER A 338 -6.46 0.98 -22.31
N SER A 339 -5.12 0.99 -22.37
CA SER A 339 -4.28 -0.13 -21.93
C SER A 339 -4.39 -0.35 -20.41
N ILE A 340 -4.42 0.73 -19.63
CA ILE A 340 -4.67 0.67 -18.18
C ILE A 340 -6.00 -0.01 -17.88
N ILE A 341 -7.10 0.39 -18.56
CA ILE A 341 -8.42 -0.22 -18.35
C ILE A 341 -8.40 -1.71 -18.66
N VAL A 342 -7.81 -2.12 -19.78
CA VAL A 342 -7.68 -3.53 -20.16
C VAL A 342 -6.88 -4.31 -19.11
N SER A 343 -5.75 -3.76 -18.67
CA SER A 343 -4.91 -4.40 -17.65
C SER A 343 -5.60 -4.49 -16.29
N LEU A 344 -6.36 -3.47 -15.90
CA LEU A 344 -7.16 -3.48 -14.68
C LEU A 344 -8.21 -4.60 -14.72
N ARG A 345 -8.94 -4.76 -15.83
CA ARG A 345 -9.93 -5.84 -16.01
C ARG A 345 -9.29 -7.23 -15.94
N GLY A 346 -8.17 -7.43 -16.64
CA GLY A 346 -7.43 -8.69 -16.65
C GLY A 346 -6.90 -9.05 -15.26
N GLY A 347 -6.22 -8.11 -14.60
CA GLY A 347 -5.67 -8.35 -13.26
C GLY A 347 -6.75 -8.53 -12.20
N ALA A 348 -7.85 -7.76 -12.24
CA ALA A 348 -8.93 -7.92 -11.27
C ALA A 348 -9.61 -9.30 -11.38
N SER A 349 -9.66 -9.88 -12.58
CA SER A 349 -10.15 -11.25 -12.80
C SER A 349 -9.31 -12.28 -12.04
N ILE A 350 -7.99 -12.24 -12.17
CA ILE A 350 -7.12 -13.18 -11.45
C ILE A 350 -7.07 -12.88 -9.95
N VAL A 351 -7.09 -11.61 -9.54
CA VAL A 351 -7.15 -11.24 -8.12
C VAL A 351 -8.42 -11.76 -7.47
N TYR A 352 -9.57 -11.70 -8.13
CA TYR A 352 -10.79 -12.29 -7.58
C TYR A 352 -10.70 -13.82 -7.53
N ARG A 353 -10.21 -14.47 -8.60
CA ARG A 353 -10.07 -15.94 -8.66
C ARG A 353 -9.08 -16.51 -7.62
N HIS A 354 -8.06 -15.73 -7.25
CA HIS A 354 -6.96 -16.13 -6.37
C HIS A 354 -6.85 -15.27 -5.11
N GLY A 355 -7.91 -14.54 -4.78
CA GLY A 355 -7.95 -13.60 -3.66
C GLY A 355 -8.17 -14.26 -2.29
N LEU A 356 -8.52 -15.55 -2.27
CA LEU A 356 -8.58 -16.36 -1.07
C LEU A 356 -7.27 -17.16 -0.89
N LEU A 357 -6.31 -16.57 -0.18
CA LEU A 357 -4.94 -17.10 -0.06
C LEU A 357 -4.83 -18.15 1.06
N ARG A 358 -4.08 -19.24 0.82
CA ARG A 358 -3.73 -20.19 1.88
C ARG A 358 -2.73 -19.63 2.90
N LYS A 359 -2.05 -18.53 2.56
CA LYS A 359 -0.96 -17.97 3.38
C LYS A 359 -1.48 -17.18 4.59
N GLY A 360 -2.69 -16.65 4.52
CA GLY A 360 -3.31 -15.88 5.60
C GLY A 360 -4.20 -14.76 5.11
N ILE A 361 -4.65 -13.92 6.05
CA ILE A 361 -5.64 -12.86 5.81
C ILE A 361 -5.06 -11.44 5.70
N GLY A 362 -3.77 -11.25 6.05
CA GLY A 362 -3.15 -9.92 6.15
C GLY A 362 -2.98 -9.17 4.83
N LEU A 363 -2.41 -7.96 4.91
CA LEU A 363 -2.28 -7.03 3.77
C LEU A 363 -1.22 -7.44 2.73
N CYS A 364 -0.06 -7.96 3.13
CA CYS A 364 1.06 -8.14 2.21
C CYS A 364 0.84 -9.24 1.17
N HIS A 365 0.41 -10.40 1.67
CA HIS A 365 0.21 -11.62 0.90
C HIS A 365 -0.91 -12.45 1.52
N GLY A 366 -2.00 -11.77 1.84
CA GLY A 366 -3.25 -12.35 2.32
C GLY A 366 -4.47 -11.68 1.70
N ILE A 367 -5.65 -12.08 2.18
CA ILE A 367 -6.94 -11.68 1.61
C ILE A 367 -7.15 -10.17 1.65
N ALA A 368 -6.74 -9.49 2.72
CA ALA A 368 -6.93 -8.04 2.85
C ALA A 368 -6.24 -7.27 1.72
N GLY A 369 -5.05 -7.69 1.28
CA GLY A 369 -4.38 -7.08 0.12
C GLY A 369 -5.15 -7.25 -1.18
N SER A 370 -5.76 -8.42 -1.39
CA SER A 370 -6.65 -8.67 -2.55
C SER A 370 -7.92 -7.83 -2.48
N VAL A 371 -8.50 -7.64 -1.29
CA VAL A 371 -9.66 -6.76 -1.09
C VAL A 371 -9.31 -5.33 -1.47
N TYR A 372 -8.23 -4.76 -0.92
CA TYR A 372 -7.82 -3.38 -1.25
C TYR A 372 -7.49 -3.19 -2.72
N SER A 373 -6.91 -4.21 -3.37
CA SER A 373 -6.68 -4.18 -4.80
C SER A 373 -7.98 -4.06 -5.61
N LEU A 374 -9.00 -4.85 -5.28
CA LEU A 374 -10.31 -4.76 -5.94
C LEU A 374 -11.06 -3.46 -5.61
N LEU A 375 -10.86 -2.90 -4.41
CA LEU A 375 -11.37 -1.56 -4.06
C LEU A 375 -10.71 -0.46 -4.90
N ALA A 376 -9.39 -0.52 -5.12
CA ALA A 376 -8.72 0.42 -6.01
C ALA A 376 -9.25 0.34 -7.45
N VAL A 377 -9.50 -0.88 -7.96
CA VAL A 377 -10.13 -1.08 -9.27
C VAL A 377 -11.57 -0.54 -9.28
N THR A 378 -12.34 -0.77 -8.21
CA THR A 378 -13.70 -0.23 -8.05
C THR A 378 -13.73 1.29 -8.23
N ASP A 379 -12.80 1.97 -7.57
CA ASP A 379 -12.70 3.43 -7.59
C ASP A 379 -12.28 3.94 -8.98
N ALA A 380 -11.28 3.30 -9.60
CA ALA A 380 -10.81 3.64 -10.93
C ALA A 380 -11.88 3.43 -12.02
N MET A 381 -12.62 2.33 -11.98
CA MET A 381 -13.66 2.03 -12.98
C MET A 381 -14.86 2.97 -12.88
N ALA A 382 -15.11 3.57 -11.72
CA ALA A 382 -16.16 4.58 -11.57
C ALA A 382 -15.89 5.84 -12.41
N LEU A 383 -14.63 6.12 -12.76
CA LEU A 383 -14.25 7.25 -13.62
C LEU A 383 -14.53 6.97 -15.10
N VAL A 384 -14.47 5.70 -15.49
CA VAL A 384 -14.62 5.24 -16.88
C VAL A 384 -16.07 4.95 -17.26
N ASP A 385 -16.90 4.63 -16.27
CA ASP A 385 -18.30 4.27 -16.51
C ASP A 385 -19.13 5.48 -16.98
N ASP A 386 -19.48 5.50 -18.27
CA ASP A 386 -20.31 6.53 -18.89
C ASP A 386 -21.83 6.28 -18.75
N ASP A 387 -22.24 5.11 -18.24
CA ASP A 387 -23.64 4.65 -18.25
C ASP A 387 -24.50 5.16 -17.09
N GLY A 388 -23.98 6.09 -16.28
CA GLY A 388 -24.65 6.68 -15.11
C GLY A 388 -24.85 5.74 -13.92
N ASN A 389 -24.84 4.42 -14.14
CA ASN A 389 -25.09 3.41 -13.10
C ASN A 389 -23.81 2.79 -12.52
N LYS A 390 -22.64 3.17 -13.06
CA LYS A 390 -21.32 2.75 -12.58
C LYS A 390 -21.22 1.23 -12.46
N ARG A 391 -21.66 0.52 -13.51
CA ARG A 391 -21.81 -0.96 -13.51
C ARG A 391 -20.49 -1.68 -13.32
N ASP A 392 -19.42 -1.26 -13.99
CA ASP A 392 -18.11 -1.91 -13.84
C ASP A 392 -17.57 -1.65 -12.42
N SER A 393 -17.70 -0.42 -11.92
CA SER A 393 -17.34 -0.11 -10.53
C SER A 393 -18.07 -1.03 -9.53
N ARG A 394 -19.40 -1.13 -9.64
CA ARG A 394 -20.22 -1.99 -8.76
C ARG A 394 -19.82 -3.47 -8.87
N TYR A 395 -19.50 -3.94 -10.08
CA TYR A 395 -19.06 -5.31 -10.34
C TYR A 395 -17.80 -5.67 -9.53
N TYR A 396 -16.81 -4.77 -9.45
CA TYR A 396 -15.60 -5.01 -8.68
C TYR A 396 -15.82 -4.84 -7.18
N PHE A 397 -16.66 -3.89 -6.77
CA PHE A 397 -16.97 -3.69 -5.35
C PHE A 397 -17.59 -4.94 -4.72
N ILE A 398 -18.56 -5.53 -5.39
CA ILE A 398 -19.25 -6.74 -4.93
C ILE A 398 -18.26 -7.92 -4.76
N ARG A 399 -17.21 -7.99 -5.58
CA ARG A 399 -16.15 -9.00 -5.46
C ARG A 399 -15.20 -8.73 -4.29
N ALA A 400 -14.87 -7.47 -4.04
CA ALA A 400 -14.12 -7.08 -2.85
C ALA A 400 -14.90 -7.44 -1.57
N ALA A 401 -16.21 -7.15 -1.55
CA ALA A 401 -17.09 -7.50 -0.44
C ALA A 401 -17.20 -9.02 -0.23
N HIS A 402 -17.28 -9.79 -1.32
CA HIS A 402 -17.29 -11.25 -1.23
C HIS A 402 -16.00 -11.81 -0.63
N LEU A 403 -14.82 -11.34 -1.06
CA LEU A 403 -13.55 -11.79 -0.47
C LEU A 403 -13.46 -11.41 1.01
N ALA A 404 -13.94 -10.21 1.38
CA ALA A 404 -14.01 -9.78 2.77
C ALA A 404 -14.96 -10.67 3.60
N GLU A 405 -16.09 -11.09 3.04
CA GLU A 405 -17.02 -12.03 3.68
C GLU A 405 -16.39 -13.40 3.87
N LEU A 406 -15.76 -13.96 2.83
CA LEU A 406 -15.05 -15.25 2.92
C LEU A 406 -13.96 -15.22 4.00
N ALA A 407 -13.26 -14.09 4.13
CA ALA A 407 -12.26 -13.90 5.17
C ALA A 407 -12.82 -14.06 6.59
N THR A 408 -14.13 -13.85 6.84
CA THR A 408 -14.72 -14.07 8.18
C THR A 408 -14.66 -15.52 8.65
N THR A 409 -14.45 -16.46 7.72
CA THR A 409 -14.35 -17.91 7.96
C THR A 409 -12.92 -18.42 8.14
N PHE A 410 -11.92 -17.53 8.21
CA PHE A 410 -10.51 -17.92 8.23
C PHE A 410 -10.13 -18.87 9.38
N GLU A 411 -10.79 -18.77 10.54
CA GLU A 411 -10.58 -19.67 11.67
C GLU A 411 -10.92 -21.12 11.30
N THR A 412 -12.04 -21.32 10.59
CA THR A 412 -12.45 -22.64 10.08
C THR A 412 -11.44 -23.15 9.06
N LEU A 413 -11.05 -22.31 8.09
CA LEU A 413 -10.05 -22.67 7.08
C LEU A 413 -8.70 -23.04 7.73
N THR A 414 -8.33 -22.36 8.81
CA THR A 414 -7.11 -22.65 9.57
C THR A 414 -7.23 -23.97 10.32
N LYS A 415 -8.36 -24.22 11.00
CA LYS A 415 -8.64 -25.46 11.72
C LYS A 415 -8.63 -26.67 10.79
N GLU A 416 -9.16 -26.51 9.59
CA GLU A 416 -9.19 -27.53 8.53
C GLU A 416 -7.86 -27.67 7.78
N ARG A 417 -6.85 -26.87 8.13
CA ARG A 417 -5.51 -26.83 7.50
C ARG A 417 -5.53 -26.42 6.03
N GLU A 418 -6.61 -25.77 5.59
CA GLU A 418 -6.72 -25.15 4.28
C GLU A 418 -5.94 -23.82 4.23
N MET A 419 -5.90 -23.10 5.35
CA MET A 419 -5.13 -21.86 5.55
C MET A 419 -4.07 -22.02 6.63
N LYS A 420 -2.94 -21.33 6.48
CA LYS A 420 -1.86 -21.24 7.47
C LYS A 420 -2.12 -20.10 8.45
N VAL A 421 -1.63 -20.28 9.68
CA VAL A 421 -1.45 -19.18 10.63
C VAL A 421 -0.22 -18.36 10.20
N PRO A 422 -0.33 -17.03 10.03
CA PRO A 422 0.83 -16.18 9.75
C PRO A 422 1.83 -16.16 10.91
N ASP A 423 3.11 -15.90 10.63
CA ASP A 423 4.17 -15.79 11.65
C ASP A 423 3.87 -14.69 12.69
N ARG A 424 3.21 -13.61 12.24
CA ARG A 424 2.73 -12.50 13.07
C ARG A 424 1.21 -12.37 12.91
N PRO A 425 0.42 -13.21 13.60
CA PRO A 425 -1.01 -13.37 13.30
C PRO A 425 -1.87 -12.15 13.66
N LEU A 426 -1.36 -11.24 14.50
CA LEU A 426 -2.05 -10.02 14.91
C LEU A 426 -1.60 -8.77 14.14
N SER A 427 -0.54 -8.86 13.34
CA SER A 427 0.08 -7.67 12.75
C SER A 427 -0.71 -7.05 11.60
N LEU A 428 -0.33 -5.82 11.24
CA LEU A 428 -0.95 -5.08 10.13
C LEU A 428 -0.73 -5.77 8.79
N PHE A 429 0.51 -6.12 8.43
CA PHE A 429 0.80 -6.68 7.10
C PHE A 429 0.68 -8.20 7.01
N GLY A 430 0.78 -8.91 8.13
CA GLY A 430 0.71 -10.37 8.17
C GLY A 430 -0.63 -10.93 8.64
N GLY A 431 -1.39 -10.18 9.43
CA GLY A 431 -2.41 -10.75 10.30
C GLY A 431 -3.72 -9.97 10.40
N LEU A 432 -4.37 -10.12 11.55
CA LEU A 432 -5.72 -9.64 11.83
C LEU A 432 -5.86 -8.13 11.73
N ALA A 433 -4.86 -7.34 12.15
CA ALA A 433 -5.00 -5.90 12.12
C ALA A 433 -5.23 -5.35 10.71
N GLY A 434 -4.54 -5.92 9.71
CA GLY A 434 -4.79 -5.59 8.30
C GLY A 434 -6.19 -5.96 7.82
N MET A 435 -6.71 -7.12 8.25
CA MET A 435 -8.04 -7.57 7.87
C MET A 435 -9.14 -6.73 8.56
N CYS A 436 -8.93 -6.27 9.79
CA CYS A 436 -9.82 -5.33 10.47
C CYS A 436 -9.96 -4.02 9.66
N CYS A 437 -8.87 -3.48 9.11
CA CYS A 437 -8.95 -2.31 8.22
C CYS A 437 -9.80 -2.60 6.98
N ALA A 438 -9.57 -3.74 6.31
CA ALA A 438 -10.32 -4.13 5.12
C ALA A 438 -11.82 -4.33 5.41
N TRP A 439 -12.18 -5.00 6.50
CA TRP A 439 -13.58 -5.13 6.92
C TRP A 439 -14.21 -3.78 7.22
N GLY A 440 -13.51 -2.90 7.93
CA GLY A 440 -13.98 -1.55 8.23
C GLY A 440 -14.28 -0.73 6.97
N GLU A 441 -13.36 -0.74 6.01
CA GLU A 441 -13.52 -0.01 4.73
C GLU A 441 -14.68 -0.57 3.90
N VAL A 442 -14.78 -1.90 3.75
CA VAL A 442 -15.87 -2.52 2.99
C VAL A 442 -17.22 -2.23 3.65
N CYS A 443 -17.33 -2.36 4.98
CA CYS A 443 -18.55 -2.04 5.72
C CYS A 443 -18.97 -0.58 5.52
N ASP A 444 -18.00 0.34 5.59
CA ASP A 444 -18.28 1.77 5.45
C ASP A 444 -18.83 2.08 4.06
N ARG A 445 -18.24 1.49 3.01
CA ARG A 445 -18.73 1.59 1.63
C ARG A 445 -20.12 1.00 1.46
N ILE A 446 -20.41 -0.18 2.02
CA ILE A 446 -21.76 -0.79 2.00
C ILE A 446 -22.77 0.18 2.62
N ARG A 447 -22.52 0.67 3.84
CA ARG A 447 -23.46 1.57 4.53
C ARG A 447 -23.67 2.90 3.81
N ARG A 448 -22.62 3.46 3.22
CA ARG A 448 -22.76 4.69 2.45
C ARG A 448 -23.55 4.46 1.16
N ALA A 449 -23.40 3.30 0.53
CA ALA A 449 -24.16 2.89 -0.65
C ALA A 449 -25.66 2.68 -0.34
N SER A 450 -26.00 2.12 0.82
CA SER A 450 -27.41 1.98 1.25
C SER A 450 -28.10 3.35 1.43
N ASN A 451 -27.34 4.40 1.76
CA ASN A 451 -27.86 5.76 1.94
C ASN A 451 -27.91 6.59 0.64
N ARG A 452 -26.94 6.38 -0.27
CA ARG A 452 -26.93 6.96 -1.62
C ARG A 452 -26.27 5.94 -2.56
N VAL A 453 -27.02 5.53 -3.57
CA VAL A 453 -26.70 4.45 -4.50
C VAL A 453 -25.35 4.63 -5.22
N GLU A 454 -24.66 5.76 -5.12
CA GLU A 454 -23.38 6.02 -5.82
C GLU A 454 -22.16 6.16 -4.89
N ASN A 455 -22.24 5.71 -3.63
CA ASN A 455 -21.16 5.95 -2.68
C ASN A 455 -20.14 4.81 -2.50
N TRP A 456 -20.28 3.66 -3.18
CA TRP A 456 -19.32 2.55 -3.03
C TRP A 456 -17.92 2.83 -3.61
N TYR A 457 -17.82 3.78 -4.54
CA TYR A 457 -16.57 4.16 -5.24
C TYR A 457 -15.92 5.45 -4.72
N ARG A 458 -16.39 5.95 -3.57
CA ARG A 458 -15.74 7.07 -2.88
C ARG A 458 -14.86 6.49 -1.79
N PRO A 459 -13.54 6.33 -1.99
CA PRO A 459 -12.66 5.84 -0.94
C PRO A 459 -12.67 6.82 0.23
N ARG A 460 -12.70 6.32 1.46
CA ARG A 460 -12.26 7.13 2.61
C ARG A 460 -10.75 7.12 2.74
N SER A 461 -10.15 5.98 2.40
CA SER A 461 -8.74 5.71 2.53
C SER A 461 -8.36 4.53 1.63
N GLY A 462 -7.12 4.49 1.14
CA GLY A 462 -6.57 3.33 0.44
C GLY A 462 -6.02 2.28 1.40
N MET A 463 -5.06 1.50 0.91
CA MET A 463 -4.45 0.41 1.67
C MET A 463 -3.57 0.96 2.81
N PRO A 464 -3.76 0.54 4.08
CA PRO A 464 -3.04 1.08 5.23
C PRO A 464 -1.53 0.92 5.13
N GLY A 465 -0.78 2.01 5.39
CA GLY A 465 0.68 2.01 5.28
C GLY A 465 1.21 2.01 3.85
N TYR A 466 0.37 2.31 2.85
CA TYR A 466 0.76 2.27 1.43
C TYR A 466 0.06 3.32 0.54
N ASP A 467 -1.28 3.42 0.58
CA ASP A 467 -2.10 4.29 -0.30
C ASP A 467 -3.18 5.09 0.48
N ASP A 468 -2.98 5.28 1.77
CA ASP A 468 -3.95 5.78 2.77
C ASP A 468 -3.71 7.22 3.22
N LEU A 469 -3.20 8.08 2.32
CA LEU A 469 -2.90 9.49 2.59
C LEU A 469 -4.12 10.43 2.55
#